data_AF-B0WQH8-F1
#
_entry.id   AF-B0WQH8-F1
#
_cell.length_a   1.000
_cell.length_b   1.000
_cell.length_c   1.000
_cell.angle_alpha   90.00
_cell.angle_beta   90.00
_cell.angle_gamma   90.00
#
_symmetry.space_group_name_H-M   'P 1'
#
loop_
_entity.id
_entity.type
_entity.pdbx_description
1 polymer ?
#
loop_
_entity_poly.entity_id
_entity_poly.type
_entity_poly.pdbx_seq_one_letter_code
_entity_poly.pdbx_strand_id
1 'polypeptide(L)'
;MDSIMENRKLVQTSKRKKMISVDGFLYYANRKIDAKTYWECQYRRSPGICKGRAISECAGGTLDVRVTAGHTHEPSALKVASSEFRADLSNRAFTTCESTESVIRSVASHTEPEIQSTLTRGAQIKVIIRRRRKQIPREPTDGDDYKSIDDRYQQTLGGEKFLQTNIATPDGRILIFSTASNMRHLSLAKIWLMDGTFVTAPTNFAQVFSIHSNINEGNVRRFVPLVFMLLPRKNEATYKTAFEGLSERDSGHRAFPLDRVRGNGVQGNGHSGK
;
A
#
# COMPACT_ATOMS: atom_id res chain seq x y z
N MET A 1 44.51 -20.02 -16.71
CA MET A 1 44.23 -18.82 -17.52
C MET A 1 42.75 -18.56 -17.46
N ASP A 2 42.43 -17.44 -16.81
CA ASP A 2 41.23 -16.60 -16.92
C ASP A 2 39.89 -17.13 -16.41
N SER A 3 39.85 -17.34 -15.09
CA SER A 3 38.63 -17.26 -14.28
C SER A 3 38.27 -15.79 -13.98
N ILE A 4 37.86 -15.02 -15.00
CA ILE A 4 37.28 -13.68 -14.81
C ILE A 4 36.05 -13.55 -15.72
N MET A 5 34.94 -14.21 -15.37
CA MET A 5 33.66 -14.00 -16.06
C MET A 5 32.45 -13.74 -15.17
N GLU A 6 32.61 -13.50 -13.86
CA GLU A 6 31.43 -13.34 -13.00
C GLU A 6 31.63 -12.28 -11.94
N ASN A 7 31.14 -11.06 -12.21
CA ASN A 7 30.60 -10.13 -11.22
C ASN A 7 29.96 -8.90 -11.90
N ARG A 8 29.00 -9.14 -12.82
CA ARG A 8 28.17 -8.09 -13.43
C ARG A 8 26.74 -8.25 -12.92
N LYS A 9 26.27 -7.34 -12.06
CA LYS A 9 24.92 -7.41 -11.46
C LYS A 9 24.20 -6.09 -11.55
N LEU A 10 22.95 -6.11 -12.01
CA LEU A 10 22.06 -4.96 -11.96
C LEU A 10 21.53 -4.79 -10.54
N VAL A 11 21.84 -3.66 -9.91
CA VAL A 11 21.37 -3.32 -8.56
C VAL A 11 20.37 -2.18 -8.67
N GLN A 12 19.09 -2.43 -8.40
CA GLN A 12 18.08 -1.39 -8.52
C GLN A 12 18.01 -0.53 -7.24
N THR A 13 18.21 0.78 -7.36
CA THR A 13 18.16 1.66 -6.19
C THR A 13 16.74 2.08 -5.80
N SER A 14 16.54 2.31 -4.49
CA SER A 14 15.30 2.87 -3.90
C SER A 14 14.77 4.18 -4.52
N LYS A 15 15.58 4.90 -5.32
CA LYS A 15 15.21 6.15 -6.01
C LYS A 15 14.89 5.97 -7.51
N ARG A 16 14.70 4.75 -8.02
CA ARG A 16 14.49 4.45 -9.46
C ARG A 16 15.65 4.85 -10.39
N LYS A 17 16.78 5.33 -9.84
CA LYS A 17 18.01 5.41 -10.63
C LYS A 17 18.52 4.00 -10.81
N LYS A 18 18.54 3.52 -12.05
CA LYS A 18 19.17 2.25 -12.38
C LYS A 18 20.63 2.34 -11.93
N MET A 19 21.09 1.31 -11.24
CA MET A 19 22.48 1.19 -10.85
C MET A 19 22.97 -0.19 -11.26
N ILE A 20 24.27 -0.28 -11.53
CA ILE A 20 24.93 -1.51 -11.91
C ILE A 20 26.20 -1.65 -11.08
N SER A 21 26.49 -2.88 -10.68
CA SER A 21 27.78 -3.26 -10.14
C SER A 21 28.60 -3.97 -11.21
N VAL A 22 29.82 -3.48 -11.42
CA VAL A 22 30.82 -4.05 -12.32
C VAL A 22 32.16 -4.00 -11.61
N ASP A 23 32.83 -5.14 -11.48
CA ASP A 23 34.18 -5.26 -10.89
C ASP A 23 34.33 -4.61 -9.51
N GLY A 24 33.29 -4.71 -8.67
CA GLY A 24 33.29 -4.13 -7.32
C GLY A 24 33.06 -2.62 -7.27
N PHE A 25 32.77 -1.99 -8.41
CA PHE A 25 32.37 -0.58 -8.53
C PHE A 25 30.87 -0.43 -8.72
N LEU A 26 30.31 0.69 -8.25
CA LEU A 26 28.90 1.05 -8.42
C LEU A 26 28.76 2.23 -9.39
N TYR A 27 27.84 2.10 -10.34
CA TYR A 27 27.56 3.14 -11.34
C TYR A 27 26.08 3.49 -11.42
N TYR A 28 25.77 4.78 -11.45
CA TYR A 28 24.43 5.27 -11.77
C TYR A 28 24.21 5.37 -13.27
N ALA A 29 23.02 5.04 -13.75
CA ALA A 29 22.62 5.36 -15.10
C ALA A 29 22.59 6.88 -15.30
N ASN A 30 23.33 7.34 -16.30
CA ASN A 30 23.35 8.73 -16.71
C ASN A 30 22.31 8.98 -17.82
N ARG A 31 22.46 8.30 -18.97
CA ARG A 31 21.55 8.43 -20.12
C ARG A 31 21.41 7.11 -20.87
N LYS A 32 20.31 6.96 -21.59
CA LYS A 32 20.06 5.85 -22.52
C LYS A 32 19.92 6.41 -23.93
N ILE A 33 20.66 5.87 -24.88
CA ILE A 33 20.60 6.23 -26.30
C ILE A 33 20.45 4.90 -27.05
N ASP A 34 19.36 4.74 -27.79
CA ASP A 34 19.01 3.50 -28.50
C ASP A 34 19.07 2.25 -27.58
N ALA A 35 19.86 1.25 -27.96
CA ALA A 35 20.12 0.04 -27.18
C ALA A 35 21.16 0.21 -26.07
N LYS A 36 21.86 1.36 -26.02
CA LYS A 36 23.01 1.60 -25.12
C LYS A 36 22.61 2.43 -23.90
N THR A 37 23.03 1.97 -22.72
CA THR A 37 22.93 2.74 -21.48
C THR A 37 24.31 3.17 -21.03
N TYR A 38 24.47 4.47 -20.77
CA TYR A 38 25.71 5.07 -20.28
C TYR A 38 25.65 5.20 -18.77
N TRP A 39 26.72 4.77 -18.11
CA TRP A 39 26.84 4.68 -16.67
C TRP A 39 27.99 5.55 -16.18
N GLU A 40 27.79 6.22 -15.06
CA GLU A 40 28.81 7.03 -14.39
C GLU A 40 29.02 6.54 -12.95
N CYS A 41 30.27 6.58 -12.49
CA CYS A 41 30.62 6.18 -11.13
C CYS A 41 29.76 6.91 -10.08
N GLN A 42 29.39 6.22 -9.00
CA GLN A 42 28.62 6.82 -7.90
C GLN A 42 29.25 8.08 -7.28
N TYR A 43 30.59 8.21 -7.34
CA TYR A 43 31.35 9.36 -6.82
C TYR A 43 31.54 10.48 -7.85
N ARG A 44 30.84 10.43 -8.98
CA ARG A 44 30.93 11.46 -10.02
C ARG A 44 30.55 12.86 -9.51
N ARG A 45 29.71 12.94 -8.48
CA ARG A 45 29.20 14.18 -7.88
C ARG A 45 29.71 14.40 -6.45
N SER A 46 30.70 13.63 -6.00
CA SER A 46 31.26 13.71 -4.65
C SER A 46 32.53 14.57 -4.63
N PRO A 47 32.92 15.14 -3.47
CA PRO A 47 34.28 15.65 -3.28
C PRO A 47 35.27 14.51 -3.52
N GLY A 48 36.20 14.66 -4.47
CA GLY A 48 37.00 13.54 -5.01
C GLY A 48 36.39 12.91 -6.26
N ILE A 49 36.09 13.74 -7.27
CA ILE A 49 35.36 13.38 -8.49
C ILE A 49 35.99 12.17 -9.18
N CYS A 50 35.24 11.07 -9.26
CA CYS A 50 35.63 9.94 -10.08
C CYS A 50 35.18 10.13 -11.54
N LYS A 51 36.07 9.79 -12.49
CA LYS A 51 35.80 9.82 -13.94
C LYS A 51 35.38 8.45 -14.51
N GLY A 52 35.21 7.44 -13.66
CA GLY A 52 34.82 6.09 -14.06
C GLY A 52 33.50 6.06 -14.82
N ARG A 53 33.50 5.36 -15.96
CA ARG A 53 32.36 5.24 -16.87
C ARG A 53 32.25 3.83 -17.43
N ALA A 54 31.03 3.40 -17.67
CA ALA A 54 30.73 2.15 -18.37
C ALA A 54 29.59 2.36 -19.37
N ILE A 55 29.51 1.49 -20.37
CA ILE A 55 28.43 1.43 -21.34
C ILE A 55 27.88 0.02 -21.28
N SER A 56 26.56 -0.14 -21.21
CA SER A 56 25.93 -1.44 -21.38
C SER A 56 25.05 -1.48 -22.62
N GLU A 57 25.05 -2.61 -23.30
CA GLU A 57 24.19 -2.88 -24.46
C GLU A 57 23.46 -4.20 -24.22
N CYS A 58 22.18 -4.25 -24.60
CA CYS A 58 21.40 -5.48 -24.50
C CYS A 58 21.42 -6.18 -25.87
N ALA A 59 22.17 -7.26 -25.98
CA ALA A 59 22.25 -8.08 -27.19
C ALA A 59 21.73 -9.48 -26.87
N GLY A 60 20.63 -9.90 -27.52
CA GLY A 60 20.09 -11.25 -27.38
C GLY A 60 19.61 -11.65 -25.97
N GLY A 61 19.29 -10.68 -25.10
CA GLY A 61 18.87 -10.94 -23.71
C GLY A 61 20.02 -10.95 -22.69
N THR A 62 21.27 -10.90 -23.15
CA THR A 62 22.45 -10.74 -22.29
C THR A 62 22.84 -9.26 -22.20
N LEU A 63 23.09 -8.78 -20.98
CA LEU A 63 23.60 -7.44 -20.75
C LEU A 63 25.13 -7.44 -20.87
N ASP A 64 25.65 -7.01 -22.02
CA ASP A 64 27.08 -6.76 -22.13
C ASP A 64 27.42 -5.40 -21.55
N VAL A 65 28.50 -5.31 -20.78
CA VAL A 65 28.94 -4.11 -20.09
C VAL A 65 30.42 -3.89 -20.35
N ARG A 66 30.75 -2.75 -20.94
CA ARG A 66 32.11 -2.32 -21.23
C ARG A 66 32.49 -1.12 -20.39
N VAL A 67 33.55 -1.25 -19.59
CA VAL A 67 34.16 -0.11 -18.89
C VAL A 67 34.88 0.76 -19.91
N THR A 68 34.58 2.05 -19.92
CA THR A 68 35.13 3.04 -20.88
C THR A 68 36.12 4.01 -20.25
N ALA A 69 36.07 4.19 -18.93
CA ALA A 69 37.04 4.98 -18.18
C ALA A 69 37.27 4.35 -16.81
N GLY A 70 38.54 4.33 -16.38
CA GLY A 70 38.97 3.79 -15.10
C GLY A 70 38.54 4.63 -13.89
N HIS A 71 38.69 4.04 -12.70
CA HIS A 71 38.35 4.65 -11.43
C HIS A 71 39.58 5.32 -10.78
N THR A 72 39.31 6.26 -9.88
CA THR A 72 40.31 6.99 -9.08
C THR A 72 40.20 6.63 -7.59
N HIS A 73 39.58 5.49 -7.31
CA HIS A 73 39.33 4.96 -5.99
C HIS A 73 39.27 3.44 -6.08
N GLU A 74 39.49 2.77 -4.97
CA GLU A 74 39.44 1.31 -4.90
C GLU A 74 38.00 0.77 -5.00
N PRO A 75 37.82 -0.47 -5.49
CA PRO A 75 36.55 -1.18 -5.44
C PRO A 75 36.19 -1.50 -3.98
N SER A 76 34.90 -1.72 -3.71
CA SER A 76 34.43 -1.98 -2.34
C SER A 76 33.30 -2.99 -2.31
N ALA A 77 33.63 -4.23 -1.98
CA ALA A 77 32.67 -5.32 -1.82
C ALA A 77 31.59 -4.97 -0.78
N LEU A 78 31.99 -4.40 0.36
CA LEU A 78 31.06 -3.97 1.41
C LEU A 78 30.02 -2.97 0.88
N LYS A 79 30.43 -1.99 0.06
CA LYS A 79 29.48 -1.00 -0.50
C LYS A 79 28.52 -1.60 -1.51
N VAL A 80 29.00 -2.53 -2.34
CA VAL A 80 28.15 -3.28 -3.27
C VAL A 80 27.11 -4.07 -2.47
N ALA A 81 27.55 -4.87 -1.51
CA ALA A 81 26.67 -5.68 -0.66
C ALA A 81 25.69 -4.83 0.17
N SER A 82 26.13 -3.70 0.71
CA SER A 82 25.25 -2.74 1.42
C SER A 82 24.14 -2.21 0.51
N SER A 83 24.47 -1.96 -0.76
CA SER A 83 23.48 -1.51 -1.73
C SER A 83 22.51 -2.62 -2.15
N GLU A 84 22.99 -3.86 -2.26
CA GLU A 84 22.16 -5.04 -2.52
C GLU A 84 21.18 -5.28 -1.38
N PHE A 85 21.66 -5.29 -0.13
CA PHE A 85 20.82 -5.41 1.06
C PHE A 85 19.71 -4.34 1.09
N ARG A 86 20.05 -3.09 0.75
CA ARG A 86 19.06 -2.01 0.64
C ARG A 86 18.04 -2.25 -0.49
N ALA A 87 18.50 -2.79 -1.62
CA ALA A 87 17.65 -3.11 -2.76
C ALA A 87 16.67 -4.24 -2.39
N ASP A 88 17.13 -5.27 -1.67
CA ASP A 88 16.31 -6.40 -1.23
C ASP A 88 15.20 -5.98 -0.28
N LEU A 89 15.52 -5.13 0.72
CA LEU A 89 14.51 -4.51 1.58
C LEU A 89 13.46 -3.74 0.75
N SER A 90 13.91 -3.00 -0.27
CA SER A 90 13.02 -2.25 -1.16
C SER A 90 12.26 -3.13 -2.15
N ASN A 91 12.77 -4.30 -2.52
CA ASN A 91 12.11 -5.21 -3.45
C ASN A 91 11.06 -6.02 -2.71
N ARG A 92 11.39 -6.60 -1.56
CA ARG A 92 10.43 -7.34 -0.73
C ARG A 92 9.30 -6.45 -0.21
N ALA A 93 9.61 -5.22 0.18
CA ALA A 93 8.59 -4.24 0.57
C ALA A 93 7.65 -3.85 -0.58
N PHE A 94 8.07 -4.05 -1.84
CA PHE A 94 7.26 -3.79 -3.03
C PHE A 94 6.42 -5.00 -3.43
N THR A 95 6.95 -6.22 -3.26
CA THR A 95 6.28 -7.45 -3.68
C THR A 95 5.37 -8.07 -2.63
N THR A 96 5.46 -7.64 -1.36
CA THR A 96 4.72 -8.25 -0.24
C THR A 96 4.02 -7.23 0.66
N CYS A 97 2.93 -7.66 1.31
CA CYS A 97 2.18 -6.89 2.32
C CYS A 97 2.61 -7.21 3.77
N GLU A 98 3.76 -7.86 3.98
CA GLU A 98 4.28 -8.26 5.28
C GLU A 98 4.47 -7.08 6.25
N SER A 99 4.53 -7.31 7.56
CA SER A 99 4.91 -6.24 8.49
C SER A 99 6.35 -5.76 8.22
N THR A 100 6.67 -4.51 8.58
CA THR A 100 8.04 -3.98 8.44
C THR A 100 9.07 -4.87 9.12
N GLU A 101 8.71 -5.43 10.28
CA GLU A 101 9.57 -6.33 11.04
C GLU A 101 9.82 -7.64 10.31
N SER A 102 8.78 -8.23 9.72
CA SER A 102 8.87 -9.47 8.94
C SER A 102 9.74 -9.29 7.70
N VAL A 103 9.58 -8.17 6.99
CA VAL A 103 10.44 -7.83 5.83
C VAL A 103 11.90 -7.76 6.25
N ILE A 104 12.21 -7.02 7.33
CA ILE A 104 13.60 -6.87 7.77
C ILE A 104 14.17 -8.21 8.23
N ARG A 105 13.44 -8.97 9.06
CA ARG A 105 13.88 -10.27 9.55
C ARG A 105 14.17 -11.24 8.41
N SER A 106 13.27 -11.30 7.43
CA SER A 106 13.48 -12.17 6.28
C SER A 106 14.75 -11.77 5.53
N VAL A 107 14.90 -10.49 5.15
CA VAL A 107 16.09 -10.07 4.39
C VAL A 107 17.38 -10.27 5.21
N ALA A 108 17.34 -10.00 6.51
CA ALA A 108 18.48 -10.20 7.40
C ALA A 108 18.86 -11.68 7.57
N SER A 109 17.93 -12.62 7.47
CA SER A 109 18.21 -14.06 7.65
C SER A 109 19.19 -14.65 6.64
N HIS A 110 19.34 -13.98 5.48
CA HIS A 110 20.23 -14.38 4.40
C HIS A 110 21.20 -13.25 4.02
N THR A 111 21.59 -12.41 4.99
CA THR A 111 22.57 -11.33 4.83
C THR A 111 23.59 -11.39 5.97
N GLU A 112 24.88 -11.23 5.69
CA GLU A 112 25.92 -11.25 6.74
C GLU A 112 25.77 -10.10 7.76
N PRO A 113 26.09 -10.32 9.06
CA PRO A 113 25.94 -9.30 10.11
C PRO A 113 26.67 -7.99 9.82
N GLU A 114 27.86 -8.07 9.22
CA GLU A 114 28.64 -6.89 8.83
C GLU A 114 27.86 -6.02 7.84
N ILE A 115 27.24 -6.64 6.83
CA ILE A 115 26.41 -5.93 5.84
C ILE A 115 25.16 -5.36 6.51
N GLN A 116 24.52 -6.12 7.40
CA GLN A 116 23.34 -5.64 8.12
C GLN A 116 23.63 -4.37 8.94
N SER A 117 24.83 -4.29 9.52
CA SER A 117 25.28 -3.15 10.33
C SER A 117 25.47 -1.85 9.53
N THR A 118 25.61 -1.94 8.21
CA THR A 118 25.80 -0.78 7.32
C THR A 118 24.58 0.14 7.28
N LEU A 119 23.40 -0.38 7.66
CA LEU A 119 22.17 0.38 7.77
C LEU A 119 21.59 0.24 9.17
N THR A 120 21.44 1.37 9.87
CA THR A 120 20.74 1.38 11.15
C THR A 120 19.30 0.89 11.00
N ARG A 121 18.72 0.35 12.08
CA ARG A 121 17.34 -0.15 12.07
C ARG A 121 16.33 0.89 11.58
N GLY A 122 16.49 2.13 12.04
CA GLY A 122 15.65 3.25 11.59
C GLY A 122 15.82 3.55 10.09
N ALA A 123 17.02 3.39 9.52
CA ALA A 123 17.24 3.53 8.09
C ALA A 123 16.56 2.41 7.28
N GLN A 124 16.61 1.16 7.76
CA GLN A 124 15.93 0.01 7.15
C GLN A 124 14.41 0.22 7.10
N ILE A 125 13.80 0.62 8.23
CA ILE A 125 12.36 0.95 8.32
C ILE A 125 12.00 2.06 7.31
N LYS A 126 12.81 3.13 7.24
CA LYS A 126 12.57 4.24 6.31
C LYS A 126 12.66 3.82 4.84
N VAL A 127 13.46 2.80 4.49
CA VAL A 127 13.50 2.26 3.11
C VAL A 127 12.17 1.62 2.77
N ILE A 128 11.67 0.76 3.65
CA ILE A 128 10.40 0.01 3.49
C ILE A 128 9.22 0.98 3.38
N ILE A 129 9.08 1.91 4.34
CA ILE A 129 7.96 2.87 4.35
C ILE A 129 7.97 3.73 3.09
N ARG A 130 9.12 4.28 2.69
CA ARG A 130 9.21 5.10 1.47
C ARG A 130 8.88 4.31 0.22
N ARG A 131 9.23 3.03 0.16
CA ARG A 131 8.90 2.18 -0.97
C ARG A 131 7.40 1.96 -1.06
N ARG A 132 6.75 1.62 0.05
CA ARG A 132 5.30 1.41 0.13
C ARG A 132 4.51 2.67 -0.22
N ARG A 133 4.91 3.82 0.32
CA ARG A 133 4.28 5.12 0.00
C ARG A 133 4.29 5.45 -1.50
N LYS A 134 5.27 4.96 -2.26
CA LYS A 134 5.30 5.14 -3.73
C LYS A 134 4.33 4.23 -4.49
N GLN A 135 3.79 3.20 -3.84
CA GLN A 135 2.76 2.30 -4.41
C GLN A 135 1.35 2.73 -4.00
N ILE A 136 1.22 3.51 -2.93
CA ILE A 136 -0.05 4.10 -2.54
C ILE A 136 -0.39 5.15 -3.62
N PRO A 137 -1.56 5.04 -4.27
CA PRO A 137 -2.04 6.08 -5.17
C PRO A 137 -2.08 7.45 -4.48
N ARG A 138 -2.22 8.52 -5.26
CA ARG A 138 -2.65 9.81 -4.72
C ARG A 138 -3.89 9.58 -3.86
N GLU A 139 -3.95 10.27 -2.72
CA GLU A 139 -5.15 10.30 -1.91
C GLU A 139 -6.31 10.86 -2.74
N PRO A 140 -7.45 10.16 -2.83
CA PRO A 140 -8.62 10.66 -3.53
C PRO A 140 -9.04 12.02 -2.98
N THR A 141 -9.16 13.03 -3.84
CA THR A 141 -9.45 14.41 -3.43
C THR A 141 -10.84 14.87 -3.84
N ASP A 142 -11.50 14.14 -4.73
CA ASP A 142 -12.86 14.45 -5.16
C ASP A 142 -13.77 13.21 -5.24
N GLY A 143 -15.06 13.44 -5.49
CA GLY A 143 -16.05 12.37 -5.61
C GLY A 143 -15.90 11.53 -6.89
N ASP A 144 -15.19 12.04 -7.91
CA ASP A 144 -14.97 11.34 -9.17
C ASP A 144 -13.86 10.29 -9.06
N ASP A 145 -12.86 10.51 -8.19
CA ASP A 145 -11.85 9.51 -7.85
C ASP A 145 -12.47 8.19 -7.34
N TYR A 146 -13.65 8.26 -6.71
CA TYR A 146 -14.40 7.09 -6.23
C TYR A 146 -15.38 6.52 -7.25
N LYS A 147 -15.48 7.07 -8.46
CA LYS A 147 -16.36 6.54 -9.52
C LYS A 147 -15.87 5.19 -10.04
N SER A 148 -14.56 5.04 -10.17
CA SER A 148 -13.92 3.82 -10.67
C SER A 148 -12.88 3.34 -9.67
N ILE A 149 -13.32 2.48 -8.75
CA ILE A 149 -12.44 1.89 -7.74
C ILE A 149 -11.75 0.67 -8.36
N ASP A 150 -10.42 0.58 -8.26
CA ASP A 150 -9.65 -0.58 -8.72
C ASP A 150 -10.12 -1.87 -8.02
N ASP A 151 -10.23 -2.96 -8.77
CA ASP A 151 -10.72 -4.26 -8.30
C ASP A 151 -10.01 -4.75 -7.04
N ARG A 152 -8.72 -4.42 -6.88
CA ARG A 152 -7.93 -4.78 -5.68
C ARG A 152 -8.47 -4.18 -4.38
N TYR A 153 -9.24 -3.09 -4.47
CA TYR A 153 -9.88 -2.42 -3.33
C TYR A 153 -11.35 -2.81 -3.17
N GLN A 154 -11.88 -3.60 -4.10
CA GLN A 154 -13.25 -4.10 -4.06
C GLN A 154 -13.34 -5.50 -3.44
N GLN A 155 -12.21 -6.12 -3.10
CA GLN A 155 -12.13 -7.50 -2.59
C GLN A 155 -11.46 -7.57 -1.21
N THR A 156 -11.76 -8.62 -0.45
CA THR A 156 -11.05 -8.97 0.79
C THR A 156 -9.66 -9.52 0.46
N LEU A 157 -8.81 -9.68 1.49
CA LEU A 157 -7.51 -10.34 1.33
C LEU A 157 -7.63 -11.81 0.86
N GLY A 158 -8.79 -12.43 1.05
CA GLY A 158 -9.12 -13.77 0.54
C GLY A 158 -9.76 -13.78 -0.85
N GLY A 159 -9.89 -12.63 -1.51
CA GLY A 159 -10.47 -12.51 -2.86
C GLY A 159 -12.01 -12.47 -2.90
N GLU A 160 -12.69 -12.42 -1.75
CA GLU A 160 -14.16 -12.29 -1.73
C GLU A 160 -14.57 -10.85 -2.07
N LYS A 161 -15.65 -10.66 -2.83
CA LYS A 161 -16.22 -9.33 -3.08
C LYS A 161 -16.59 -8.64 -1.76
N PHE A 162 -16.03 -7.46 -1.55
CA PHE A 162 -16.17 -6.67 -0.34
C PHE A 162 -16.91 -5.34 -0.56
N LEU A 163 -16.64 -4.62 -1.66
CA LEU A 163 -17.44 -3.44 -2.02
C LEU A 163 -18.77 -3.90 -2.63
N GLN A 164 -19.87 -3.72 -1.89
CA GLN A 164 -21.20 -4.16 -2.32
C GLN A 164 -21.89 -3.11 -3.20
N THR A 165 -21.74 -1.84 -2.82
CA THR A 165 -22.48 -0.74 -3.41
C THR A 165 -21.65 0.54 -3.45
N ASN A 166 -21.77 1.29 -4.56
CA ASN A 166 -21.17 2.61 -4.77
C ASN A 166 -22.24 3.53 -5.39
N ILE A 167 -23.01 4.21 -4.54
CA ILE A 167 -24.13 5.06 -4.96
C ILE A 167 -23.63 6.49 -5.15
N ALA A 168 -23.98 7.11 -6.27
CA ALA A 168 -23.80 8.54 -6.47
C ALA A 168 -24.96 9.32 -5.84
N THR A 169 -24.63 10.37 -5.08
CA THR A 169 -25.59 11.31 -4.51
C THR A 169 -25.21 12.74 -4.91
N PRO A 170 -26.10 13.74 -4.76
CA PRO A 170 -25.75 15.14 -5.03
C PRO A 170 -24.57 15.64 -4.18
N ASP A 171 -24.36 15.06 -3.00
CA ASP A 171 -23.33 15.46 -2.03
C ASP A 171 -22.02 14.67 -2.14
N GLY A 172 -21.95 13.66 -3.01
CA GLY A 172 -20.78 12.79 -3.15
C GLY A 172 -21.18 11.35 -3.46
N ARG A 173 -20.55 10.39 -2.76
CA ARG A 173 -20.82 8.96 -2.94
C ARG A 173 -21.07 8.28 -1.62
N ILE A 174 -21.87 7.23 -1.64
CA ILE A 174 -22.04 6.29 -0.52
C ILE A 174 -21.39 4.97 -0.93
N LEU A 175 -20.38 4.54 -0.18
CA LEU A 175 -19.72 3.26 -0.38
C LEU A 175 -20.13 2.30 0.74
N ILE A 176 -20.61 1.11 0.40
CA ILE A 176 -21.02 0.09 1.36
C ILE A 176 -20.12 -1.13 1.18
N PHE A 177 -19.47 -1.53 2.27
CA PHE A 177 -18.55 -2.65 2.35
C PHE A 177 -19.10 -3.74 3.26
N SER A 178 -19.14 -4.97 2.75
CA SER A 178 -19.57 -6.17 3.48
C SER A 178 -19.20 -7.40 2.64
N THR A 179 -19.31 -8.59 3.22
CA THR A 179 -19.18 -9.86 2.51
C THR A 179 -20.55 -10.54 2.38
N ALA A 180 -20.67 -11.55 1.52
CA ALA A 180 -21.93 -12.30 1.42
C ALA A 180 -22.24 -13.01 2.75
N SER A 181 -21.21 -13.51 3.43
CA SER A 181 -21.35 -14.11 4.76
C SER A 181 -21.79 -13.09 5.82
N ASN A 182 -21.18 -11.89 5.82
CA ASN A 182 -21.54 -10.84 6.77
C ASN A 182 -22.98 -10.37 6.60
N MET A 183 -23.45 -10.22 5.35
CA MET A 183 -24.84 -9.86 5.07
C MET A 183 -25.82 -10.91 5.60
N ARG A 184 -25.53 -12.20 5.43
CA ARG A 184 -26.34 -13.29 5.99
C ARG A 184 -26.36 -13.27 7.52
N HIS A 185 -25.22 -13.00 8.17
CA HIS A 185 -25.18 -12.85 9.62
C HIS A 185 -26.00 -11.65 10.08
N LEU A 186 -25.97 -10.55 9.32
CA LEU A 186 -26.72 -9.35 9.65
C LEU A 186 -28.23 -9.56 9.53
N SER A 187 -28.70 -10.23 8.47
CA SER A 187 -30.13 -10.47 8.22
C SER A 187 -30.77 -11.44 9.23
N LEU A 188 -29.99 -12.39 9.75
CA LEU A 188 -30.41 -13.31 10.81
C LEU A 188 -30.29 -12.72 12.22
N ALA A 189 -29.58 -11.60 12.38
CA ALA A 189 -29.33 -11.02 13.70
C ALA A 189 -30.57 -10.36 14.29
N LYS A 190 -30.77 -10.56 15.60
CA LYS A 190 -31.88 -9.96 16.35
C LYS A 190 -31.58 -8.53 16.80
N ILE A 191 -30.29 -8.20 16.97
CA ILE A 191 -29.82 -6.94 17.53
C ILE A 191 -28.71 -6.40 16.62
N TRP A 192 -28.88 -5.16 16.18
CA TRP A 192 -27.85 -4.40 15.50
C TRP A 192 -27.36 -3.29 16.41
N LEU A 193 -26.04 -3.18 16.54
CA LEU A 193 -25.40 -2.02 17.14
C LEU A 193 -24.81 -1.20 16.01
N MET A 194 -25.04 0.11 16.05
CA MET A 194 -24.56 1.02 15.01
C MET A 194 -23.68 2.07 15.65
N ASP A 195 -22.52 2.31 15.06
CA ASP A 195 -21.62 3.36 15.50
C ASP A 195 -21.07 4.15 14.31
N GLY A 196 -20.94 5.45 14.52
CA GLY A 196 -20.53 6.40 13.52
C GLY A 196 -19.28 7.14 13.97
N THR A 197 -18.12 6.79 13.39
CA THR A 197 -16.83 7.41 13.73
C THR A 197 -16.47 8.53 12.75
N PHE A 198 -16.00 9.66 13.29
CA PHE A 198 -15.77 10.89 12.52
C PHE A 198 -14.29 11.20 12.26
N VAL A 199 -13.41 10.97 13.24
CA VAL A 199 -11.99 11.35 13.18
C VAL A 199 -11.22 10.54 12.12
N THR A 200 -11.77 9.40 11.72
CA THR A 200 -11.16 8.41 10.84
C THR A 200 -11.73 8.43 9.41
N ALA A 201 -12.68 9.33 9.11
CA ALA A 201 -13.28 9.40 7.78
C ALA A 201 -12.29 9.95 6.76
N PRO A 202 -12.18 9.35 5.56
CA PRO A 202 -11.38 9.91 4.48
C PRO A 202 -11.90 11.30 4.07
N THR A 203 -11.04 12.14 3.48
CA THR A 203 -11.33 13.56 3.18
C THR A 203 -12.67 13.83 2.49
N ASN A 204 -13.16 12.91 1.65
CA ASN A 204 -14.39 13.09 0.88
C ASN A 204 -15.65 12.56 1.60
N PHE A 205 -15.52 12.05 2.82
CA PHE A 205 -16.63 11.51 3.61
C PHE A 205 -16.72 12.21 4.96
N ALA A 206 -17.93 12.45 5.40
CA ALA A 206 -18.19 13.08 6.70
C ALA A 206 -18.13 12.06 7.86
N GLN A 207 -18.25 10.76 7.56
CA GLN A 207 -18.36 9.71 8.56
C GLN A 207 -18.02 8.33 8.00
N VAL A 208 -17.38 7.50 8.83
CA VAL A 208 -17.38 6.04 8.70
C VAL A 208 -18.46 5.48 9.61
N PHE A 209 -19.47 4.85 9.03
CA PHE A 209 -20.58 4.24 9.75
C PHE A 209 -20.42 2.72 9.76
N SER A 210 -20.66 2.08 10.88
CA SER A 210 -20.47 0.63 11.05
C SER A 210 -21.69 0.00 11.69
N ILE A 211 -22.06 -1.19 11.20
CA ILE A 211 -23.14 -2.01 11.77
C ILE A 211 -22.53 -3.30 12.29
N HIS A 212 -22.73 -3.53 13.58
CA HIS A 212 -22.25 -4.69 14.30
C HIS A 212 -23.43 -5.59 14.66
N SER A 213 -23.21 -6.91 14.63
CA SER A 213 -24.18 -7.86 15.17
C SER A 213 -23.47 -8.98 15.93
N ASN A 214 -24.24 -9.75 16.69
CA ASN A 214 -23.72 -10.91 17.38
C ASN A 214 -23.48 -12.07 16.41
N ILE A 215 -22.24 -12.55 16.34
CA ILE A 215 -21.95 -13.87 15.80
C ILE A 215 -21.81 -14.83 16.97
N ASN A 216 -22.53 -15.95 16.90
CA ASN A 216 -22.38 -17.04 17.86
C ASN A 216 -21.32 -18.00 17.32
N GLU A 217 -20.18 -18.07 18.00
CA GLU A 217 -19.13 -19.05 17.72
C GLU A 217 -18.92 -19.89 18.98
N GLY A 218 -19.52 -21.09 19.00
CA GLY A 218 -19.63 -21.91 20.21
C GLY A 218 -20.45 -21.22 21.30
N ASN A 219 -19.88 -21.15 22.52
CA ASN A 219 -20.51 -20.53 23.70
C ASN A 219 -20.19 -19.04 23.88
N VAL A 220 -19.41 -18.43 22.97
CA VAL A 220 -19.03 -17.02 23.09
C VAL A 220 -19.88 -16.17 22.15
N ARG A 221 -20.60 -15.19 22.71
CA ARG A 221 -21.24 -14.13 21.94
C ARG A 221 -20.26 -12.99 21.74
N ARG A 222 -19.92 -12.69 20.49
CA ARG A 222 -19.09 -11.53 20.13
C ARG A 222 -19.87 -10.62 19.20
N PHE A 223 -19.84 -9.32 19.49
CA PHE A 223 -20.28 -8.31 18.55
C PHE A 223 -19.12 -7.97 17.62
N VAL A 224 -19.32 -8.19 16.33
CA VAL A 224 -18.30 -7.91 15.31
C VAL A 224 -18.88 -7.00 14.25
N PRO A 225 -18.05 -6.14 13.63
CA PRO A 225 -18.49 -5.33 12.51
C PRO A 225 -18.77 -6.20 11.29
N LEU A 226 -19.97 -6.07 10.74
CA LEU A 226 -20.41 -6.81 9.57
C LEU A 226 -20.46 -5.93 8.33
N VAL A 227 -20.88 -4.67 8.51
CA VAL A 227 -21.03 -3.70 7.43
C VAL A 227 -20.29 -2.42 7.80
N PHE A 228 -19.58 -1.86 6.83
CA PHE A 228 -19.01 -0.52 6.90
C PHE A 228 -19.58 0.34 5.79
N MET A 229 -19.83 1.60 6.07
CA MET A 229 -20.30 2.58 5.10
C MET A 229 -19.47 3.84 5.18
N LEU A 230 -19.10 4.39 4.03
CA LEU A 230 -18.53 5.72 3.93
C LEU A 230 -19.63 6.65 3.46
N LEU A 231 -19.98 7.64 4.29
CA LEU A 231 -21.12 8.53 4.07
C LEU A 231 -20.64 9.97 3.77
N PRO A 232 -21.16 10.62 2.72
CA PRO A 232 -20.72 11.95 2.31
C PRO A 232 -21.22 13.05 3.25
N ARG A 233 -22.34 12.82 3.96
CA ARG A 233 -22.98 13.77 4.88
C ARG A 233 -23.62 13.06 6.07
N LYS A 234 -23.96 13.86 7.09
CA LYS A 234 -24.66 13.44 8.31
C LYS A 234 -26.11 13.93 8.29
N ASN A 235 -26.84 13.61 7.24
CA ASN A 235 -28.24 14.01 7.09
C ASN A 235 -29.13 12.78 6.85
N GLU A 236 -30.42 12.92 7.15
CA GLU A 236 -31.40 11.85 7.06
C GLU A 236 -31.48 11.24 5.65
N ALA A 237 -31.42 12.07 4.61
CA ALA A 237 -31.46 11.62 3.22
C ALA A 237 -30.29 10.67 2.87
N THR A 238 -29.09 10.98 3.36
CA THR A 238 -27.89 10.13 3.18
C THR A 238 -28.05 8.80 3.87
N TYR A 239 -28.55 8.79 5.12
CA TYR A 239 -28.80 7.54 5.84
C TYR A 239 -29.86 6.69 5.16
N LYS A 240 -30.99 7.27 4.74
CA LYS A 240 -32.05 6.55 4.02
C LYS A 240 -31.49 5.87 2.77
N THR A 241 -30.78 6.63 1.93
CA THR A 241 -30.15 6.10 0.71
C THR A 241 -29.16 4.97 1.03
N ALA A 242 -28.38 5.09 2.10
CA ALA A 242 -27.42 4.07 2.51
C ALA A 242 -28.12 2.76 2.97
N PHE A 243 -29.19 2.87 3.77
CA PHE A 243 -29.93 1.71 4.24
C PHE A 243 -30.77 1.05 3.13
N GLU A 244 -31.33 1.82 2.21
CA GLU A 244 -31.98 1.31 1.00
C GLU A 244 -30.98 0.51 0.14
N GLY A 245 -29.80 1.09 -0.13
CA GLY A 245 -28.73 0.41 -0.86
C GLY A 245 -28.16 -0.83 -0.17
N LEU A 246 -28.28 -0.92 1.16
CA LEU A 246 -27.98 -2.13 1.93
C LEU A 246 -29.08 -3.19 1.78
N SER A 247 -30.35 -2.77 1.78
CA SER A 247 -31.53 -3.63 1.78
C SER A 247 -31.72 -4.38 0.45
N GLU A 248 -31.45 -3.71 -0.68
CA GLU A 248 -31.56 -4.31 -2.01
C GLU A 248 -30.66 -5.54 -2.21
N ARG A 249 -29.56 -5.64 -1.44
CA ARG A 249 -28.55 -6.70 -1.54
C ARG A 249 -28.87 -7.96 -0.73
N ASP A 250 -29.88 -7.93 0.13
CA ASP A 250 -30.29 -9.05 0.99
C ASP A 250 -31.58 -9.73 0.52
N SER A 251 -31.93 -9.55 -0.75
CA SER A 251 -33.18 -10.01 -1.37
C SER A 251 -33.38 -11.54 -1.42
N GLY A 252 -32.58 -12.31 -0.68
CA GLY A 252 -32.80 -13.74 -0.43
C GLY A 252 -33.63 -14.07 0.82
N HIS A 253 -33.69 -13.21 1.84
CA HIS A 253 -34.41 -13.52 3.10
C HIS A 253 -34.99 -12.26 3.75
N ARG A 254 -36.33 -12.12 3.71
CA ARG A 254 -37.19 -11.13 4.41
C ARG A 254 -36.66 -9.68 4.45
N ALA A 255 -37.34 -8.83 3.67
CA ALA A 255 -37.25 -7.37 3.68
C ALA A 255 -36.69 -6.76 4.99
N PHE A 256 -35.61 -6.00 4.84
CA PHE A 256 -35.05 -5.14 5.89
C PHE A 256 -36.17 -4.35 6.57
N PRO A 257 -36.37 -4.48 7.88
CA PRO A 257 -37.36 -3.70 8.58
C PRO A 257 -36.80 -2.29 8.83
N LEU A 258 -36.88 -1.43 7.81
CA LEU A 258 -36.60 0.01 7.93
C LEU A 258 -37.47 0.66 9.03
N ASP A 259 -38.62 0.06 9.33
CA ASP A 259 -39.56 0.50 10.39
C ASP A 259 -39.06 0.29 11.84
N ARG A 260 -37.91 -0.38 12.04
CA ARG A 260 -37.34 -0.62 13.38
C ARG A 260 -36.25 0.37 13.78
N VAL A 261 -35.91 1.33 12.94
CA VAL A 261 -34.94 2.39 13.28
C VAL A 261 -35.62 3.44 14.16
N ARG A 262 -35.80 3.14 15.45
CA ARG A 262 -36.12 4.18 16.45
C ARG A 262 -34.82 4.83 16.91
N GLY A 263 -34.44 5.92 16.24
CA GLY A 263 -33.42 6.82 16.76
C GLY A 263 -33.95 7.49 18.02
N ASN A 264 -33.31 7.25 19.17
CA ASN A 264 -33.50 8.11 20.33
C ASN A 264 -32.88 9.47 19.97
N GLY A 265 -33.72 10.40 19.54
CA GLY A 265 -33.34 11.80 19.35
C GLY A 265 -32.83 12.36 20.67
N VAL A 266 -31.55 12.72 20.71
CA VAL A 266 -30.99 13.54 21.77
C VAL A 266 -31.62 14.93 21.63
N GLN A 267 -32.55 15.27 22.52
CA GLN A 267 -33.04 16.63 22.66
C GLN A 267 -31.86 17.50 23.11
N GLY A 268 -31.40 18.40 22.23
CA GLY A 268 -30.47 19.45 22.58
C GLY A 268 -31.17 20.49 23.45
N ASN A 269 -30.84 20.52 24.74
CA ASN A 269 -31.19 21.63 25.60
C ASN A 269 -30.35 22.86 25.21
N GLY A 270 -30.95 23.75 24.41
CA GLY A 270 -30.50 25.12 24.29
C GLY A 270 -30.86 25.88 25.56
N HIS A 271 -29.86 26.19 26.40
CA HIS A 271 -29.99 27.17 27.45
C HIS A 271 -29.36 28.48 26.97
N SER A 272 -30.23 29.40 26.54
CA SER A 272 -29.90 30.82 26.38
C SER A 272 -29.86 31.46 27.77
N GLY A 273 -28.67 31.76 28.26
CA GLY A 273 -28.42 32.61 29.43
C GLY A 273 -27.93 33.98 28.98
N LYS A 274 -28.56 35.01 29.55
CA LYS A 274 -28.45 36.44 29.27
C LYS A 274 -27.04 37.01 29.33
#